data_AF-A0A0G0ZR34-F1
#
_entry.id   AF-A0A0G0ZR34-F1
#
_cell.length_a   1.000
_cell.length_b   1.000
_cell.length_c   1.000
_cell.angle_alpha   90.00
_cell.angle_beta   90.00
_cell.angle_gamma   90.00
#
_symmetry.space_group_name_H-M   'P 1'
#
loop_
_entity.id
_entity.type
_entity.pdbx_description
1 polymer ?
#
loop_
_entity_poly.entity_id
_entity_poly.type
_entity_poly.pdbx_seq_one_letter_code
_entity_poly.pdbx_strand_id
1 'polypeptide(L)' 'MRQIRIGKIKITPSGPLCFVADIAANHDGDLNRAFKLIELAKEAESR' A
#
# COMPACT_ATOMS: atom_id res chain seq x y z
N MET A 1 8.12 19.37 14.62
CA MET A 1 7.49 18.82 13.39
C MET A 1 6.90 17.44 13.72
N ARG A 2 5.67 17.14 13.27
CA ARG A 2 5.02 15.84 13.55
C ARG A 2 5.58 14.77 12.60
N GLN A 3 5.88 13.60 13.16
CA GLN A 3 6.31 12.41 12.42
C GLN A 3 5.47 11.23 12.92
N ILE A 4 5.10 10.33 12.01
CA ILE A 4 4.35 9.11 12.33
C ILE A 4 5.15 7.93 11.82
N ARG A 5 5.07 6.80 12.52
CA ARG A 5 5.69 5.55 12.10
C ARG A 5 4.64 4.47 11.98
N ILE A 6 4.58 3.82 10.82
CA ILE A 6 3.72 2.66 10.55
C ILE A 6 4.64 1.48 10.27
N GLY A 7 4.84 0.62 11.26
CA GLY A 7 5.83 -0.46 11.19
C GLY A 7 7.24 0.06 10.88
N LYS A 8 7.76 -0.24 9.68
CA LYS A 8 9.08 0.22 9.21
C LYS A 8 9.02 1.53 8.42
N ILE A 9 7.83 2.00 8.03
CA ILE A 9 7.64 3.21 7.23
C ILE A 9 7.62 4.43 8.16
N LYS A 10 8.43 5.44 7.84
CA LYS A 10 8.47 6.72 8.55
C LYS A 10 7.84 7.80 7.67
N ILE A 11 6.77 8.42 8.17
CA ILE A 11 6.04 9.49 7.48
C ILE A 11 6.47 10.82 8.10
N THR A 12 7.02 11.70 7.27
CA THR A 12 7.44 13.05 7.65
C THR A 12 6.93 14.07 6.63
N PRO A 13 6.76 15.35 7.01
CA PRO A 13 6.27 16.39 6.10
C PRO A 13 7.16 16.62 4.86
N SER A 14 8.45 16.31 4.97
CA SER A 14 9.44 16.46 3.89
C SER A 14 9.97 15.13 3.36
N GLY A 15 9.31 14.02 3.73
CA GLY A 15 9.70 12.67 3.31
C GLY A 15 9.11 12.29 1.96
N PRO A 16 9.47 11.10 1.44
CA PRO A 16 8.82 10.55 0.26
C PRO A 16 7.31 10.35 0.51
N LEU A 17 6.53 10.45 -0.56
CA LEU A 17 5.09 10.22 -0.50
C LEU A 17 4.81 8.76 -0.18
N CYS A 18 3.94 8.52 0.80
CA CYS A 18 3.44 7.19 1.11
C CYS A 18 2.16 6.94 0.31
N PHE A 19 2.12 5.88 -0.48
CA PHE A 19 0.93 5.43 -1.18
C PHE A 19 0.24 4.34 -0.37
N VAL A 20 -1.09 4.24 -0.52
CA VAL A 20 -1.92 3.22 0.13
C VAL A 20 -2.83 2.66 -0.95
N ALA A 21 -2.63 1.39 -1.32
CA ALA A 21 -3.54 0.66 -2.18
C ALA A 21 -4.62 -0.02 -1.33
N ASP A 22 -5.85 0.46 -1.42
CA ASP A 22 -6.99 -0.15 -0.74
C ASP A 22 -7.61 -1.27 -1.59
N ILE A 23 -7.41 -2.52 -1.17
CA ILE A 23 -7.93 -3.69 -1.88
C ILE A 23 -9.40 -3.96 -1.49
N ALA A 24 -9.81 -3.67 -0.25
CA ALA A 24 -11.16 -3.84 0.29
C ALA A 24 -11.91 -5.06 -0.28
N ALA A 25 -13.12 -4.87 -0.80
CA ALA A 25 -13.95 -5.93 -1.37
C ALA A 25 -13.63 -6.28 -2.84
N ASN A 26 -12.61 -5.65 -3.46
CA ASN A 26 -12.32 -5.82 -4.89
C ASN A 26 -11.86 -7.25 -5.27
N HIS A 27 -11.57 -8.08 -4.26
CA HIS A 27 -11.27 -9.49 -4.43
C HIS A 27 -12.52 -10.39 -4.48
N ASP A 28 -13.73 -9.86 -4.26
CA ASP A 28 -15.01 -10.57 -4.36
C ASP A 28 -15.10 -11.88 -3.54
N GLY A 29 -14.39 -11.95 -2.41
CA GLY A 29 -14.28 -13.17 -1.59
C GLY A 29 -13.32 -14.24 -2.13
N ASP A 30 -12.69 -14.01 -3.28
CA ASP A 30 -11.70 -14.92 -3.89
C ASP A 30 -10.28 -14.60 -3.39
N LEU A 31 -9.63 -15.58 -2.76
CA LEU A 31 -8.28 -15.42 -2.20
C LEU A 31 -7.19 -15.28 -3.28
N ASN A 32 -7.30 -15.97 -4.41
CA ASN A 32 -6.34 -15.87 -5.50
C ASN A 32 -6.41 -14.48 -6.15
N ARG A 33 -7.61 -13.92 -6.25
CA ARG A 33 -7.79 -12.54 -6.72
C ARG A 33 -7.22 -11.53 -5.75
N ALA A 34 -7.34 -11.74 -4.43
CA ALA A 34 -6.69 -10.90 -3.43
C ALA A 34 -5.15 -10.90 -3.61
N PHE A 35 -4.53 -12.07 -3.79
CA PHE A 35 -3.09 -12.14 -4.07
C PHE A 35 -2.72 -11.43 -5.36
N LYS A 36 -3.52 -11.58 -6.43
CA LYS A 36 -3.25 -10.89 -7.68
C LYS A 36 -3.28 -9.38 -7.55
N LEU A 37 -4.23 -8.84 -6.78
CA LEU A 37 -4.32 -7.41 -6.52
C LEU A 37 -3.15 -6.88 -5.67
N ILE A 38 -2.65 -7.67 -4.72
CA ILE A 38 -1.45 -7.34 -3.94
C ILE A 38 -0.21 -7.25 -4.85
N GLU A 39 -0.04 -8.21 -5.78
CA GLU A 39 1.05 -8.16 -6.76
C GLU A 39 1.00 -6.90 -7.61
N LEU A 40 -0.19 -6.58 -8.15
CA LEU A 40 -0.38 -5.39 -8.97
C LEU A 40 -0.11 -4.10 -8.19
N ALA A 41 -0.52 -4.01 -6.93
CA ALA A 41 -0.23 -2.85 -6.08
C ALA A 41 1.27 -2.65 -5.88
N LYS A 42 2.01 -3.73 -5.64
CA LYS A 42 3.48 -3.70 -5.52
C LYS A 42 4.16 -3.28 -6.83
N GLU A 43 3.69 -3.78 -7.98
CA GLU A 43 4.25 -3.44 -9.29
C GLU A 43 3.97 -1.98 -9.70
N ALA A 44 2.81 -1.44 -9.32
CA ALA A 44 2.41 -0.06 -9.63
C ALA A 44 3.31 0.97 -8.94
N GLU A 45 3.82 0.67 -7.74
CA GLU A 45 4.75 1.53 -6.99
C GLU A 45 6.23 1.37 -7.44
N SER A 46 6.53 0.33 -8.23
CA SER A 46 7.88 0.11 -8.77
C SER A 46 8.15 0.90 -10.07
N ARG A 47 7.20 1.74 -10.51
CA ARG A 47 7.30 2.64 -11.67
C ARG A 47 7.28 4.09 -11.19
#